data_AF-A0A3C1KNI9-F1
#
_entry.id   AF-A0A3C1KNI9-F1
#
_cell.length_a   1.000
_cell.length_b   1.000
_cell.length_c   1.000
_cell.angle_alpha   90.00
_cell.angle_beta   90.00
_cell.angle_gamma   90.00
#
_symmetry.space_group_name_H-M   'P 1'
#
loop_
_entity.id
_entity.type
_entity.pdbx_description
1 polymer ?
#
loop_
_entity_poly.entity_id
_entity_poly.type
_entity_poly.pdbx_seq_one_letter_code
_entity_poly.pdbx_strand_id
1 'polypeptide(L)' 'MGATGLAIQLAFVIAAALFIFGLKLLGSAATARKGNLLSAVGMLLAIVAALIDQGI' A
#
# COMPACT_ATOMS: atom_id res chain seq x y z
N MET A 1 14.24 9.69 -15.24
CA MET A 1 13.36 8.71 -14.55
C MET A 1 12.98 7.65 -15.56
N GLY A 2 13.37 6.39 -15.36
CA GLY A 2 12.97 5.30 -16.25
C GLY A 2 11.52 4.88 -16.01
N ALA A 3 10.94 4.09 -16.92
CA ALA A 3 9.57 3.57 -16.78
C ALA A 3 9.36 2.83 -15.45
N THR A 4 10.37 2.10 -14.97
CA THR A 4 10.36 1.42 -13.68
C THR A 4 10.19 2.38 -12.50
N GLY A 5 10.89 3.51 -12.50
CA GLY A 5 10.80 4.51 -11.43
C GLY A 5 9.41 5.17 -11.36
N LEU A 6 8.78 5.40 -12.50
CA LEU A 6 7.38 5.87 -12.55
C LEU A 6 6.43 4.82 -11.93
N ALA A 7 6.62 3.54 -12.27
CA ALA A 7 5.80 2.46 -11.74
C ALA A 7 5.92 2.32 -10.21
N ILE A 8 7.13 2.46 -9.66
CA ILE A 8 7.39 2.43 -8.21
C ILE A 8 6.68 3.59 -7.50
N GLN A 9 6.74 4.80 -8.04
CA GLN A 9 6.05 5.96 -7.46
C GLN A 9 4.53 5.78 -7.48
N LEU A 10 3.99 5.28 -8.60
CA LEU A 10 2.56 4.95 -8.68
C LEU A 10 2.17 3.86 -7.68
N ALA A 11 3.03 2.85 -7.48
CA ALA A 11 2.83 1.82 -6.47
C ALA A 11 2.74 2.43 -5.06
N PHE A 12 3.65 3.34 -4.69
CA PHE A 12 3.57 4.03 -3.41
C PHE A 12 2.31 4.90 -3.24
N VAL A 13 1.86 5.59 -4.29
CA VAL A 13 0.59 6.35 -4.26
C VAL A 13 -0.61 5.42 -4.03
N ILE A 14 -0.64 4.26 -4.71
CA ILE A 14 -1.70 3.25 -4.53
C ILE A 14 -1.65 2.67 -3.11
N ALA A 15 -0.46 2.32 -2.60
CA ALA A 15 -0.29 1.84 -1.22
C ALA A 15 -0.79 2.88 -0.20
N ALA A 16 -0.45 4.16 -0.38
CA ALA A 16 -0.91 5.24 0.48
C ALA A 16 -2.45 5.35 0.47
N ALA A 17 -3.09 5.26 -0.69
CA ALA A 17 -4.54 5.24 -0.79
C ALA A 17 -5.16 4.05 -0.03
N LEU A 18 -4.59 2.84 -0.19
CA LEU A 18 -5.03 1.66 0.55
C LEU A 18 -4.90 1.83 2.07
N PHE A 19 -3.81 2.43 2.55
CA PHE A 19 -3.66 2.75 3.97
C PHE A 19 -4.69 3.76 4.47
N ILE A 20 -4.98 4.82 3.71
CA ILE A 20 -6.01 5.81 4.09
C ILE A 20 -7.36 5.12 4.28
N PHE A 21 -7.77 4.28 3.33
CA PHE A 21 -9.02 3.52 3.46
C PHE A 21 -8.96 2.46 4.56
N GLY A 22 -7.82 1.79 4.73
CA GLY A 22 -7.60 0.80 5.77
C GLY A 22 -7.76 1.39 7.17
N LEU A 23 -7.09 2.51 7.44
CA LEU A 23 -7.20 3.27 8.69
C LEU A 23 -8.62 3.79 8.93
N LYS A 24 -9.31 4.28 7.88
CA LYS A 24 -10.71 4.70 7.98
C LYS A 24 -11.62 3.55 8.45
N LEU A 25 -11.41 2.34 7.91
CA LEU A 25 -12.18 1.15 8.30
C LEU A 25 -11.79 0.62 9.70
N LEU A 26 -10.55 0.85 10.14
CA LEU A 26 -10.10 0.54 11.50
C LEU A 26 -10.81 1.40 12.57
N GLY A 27 -11.34 2.55 12.19
CA GLY A 27 -12.06 3.46 13.10
C GLY A 27 -13.36 2.91 13.70
N SER A 28 -13.84 1.73 13.27
CA SER A 28 -15.00 1.05 13.85
C SER A 28 -14.75 -0.46 13.99
N ALA A 29 -15.14 -1.02 15.15
CA ALA A 29 -15.01 -2.46 15.42
C ALA A 29 -15.71 -3.34 14.37
N ALA A 30 -16.83 -2.88 13.81
CA ALA A 30 -17.58 -3.61 12.79
C ALA A 30 -16.81 -3.76 11.47
N THR A 31 -15.95 -2.78 11.12
CA THR A 31 -15.18 -2.76 9.87
C THR A 31 -13.69 -3.05 10.05
N ALA A 32 -13.21 -3.16 11.29
CA ALA A 32 -11.79 -3.27 11.61
C ALA A 32 -11.06 -4.42 10.91
N ARG A 33 -11.67 -5.62 10.81
CA ARG A 33 -11.05 -6.76 10.10
C ARG A 33 -10.82 -6.47 8.61
N LYS A 34 -11.77 -5.80 7.96
CA LYS A 34 -11.65 -5.39 6.55
C LYS A 34 -10.58 -4.31 6.38
N GLY A 35 -10.55 -3.34 7.30
CA GLY A 35 -9.52 -2.31 7.29
C GLY A 35 -8.11 -2.88 7.45
N ASN A 36 -7.94 -3.88 8.33
CA ASN A 36 -6.65 -4.51 8.55
C ASN A 36 -6.18 -5.27 7.30
N LEU A 37 -7.09 -5.99 6.63
CA LEU A 37 -6.79 -6.64 5.35
C LEU A 37 -6.35 -5.62 4.28
N LEU A 38 -7.06 -4.49 4.16
CA LEU A 38 -6.75 -3.46 3.18
C LEU A 38 -5.36 -2.83 3.44
N SER A 39 -5.05 -2.55 4.71
CA SER A 39 -3.72 -2.08 5.12
C SER A 39 -2.63 -3.11 4.85
N ALA A 40 -2.89 -4.40 5.08
CA ALA A 40 -1.92 -5.47 4.80
C ALA A 40 -1.61 -5.60 3.30
N VAL A 41 -2.62 -5.44 2.43
CA VAL A 41 -2.41 -5.39 0.97
C VAL A 41 -1.60 -4.17 0.58
N GLY A 42 -1.90 -2.99 1.16
CA GLY A 42 -1.10 -1.77 0.96
C GLY A 42 0.36 -1.95 1.37
N MET A 43 0.60 -2.60 2.52
CA MET A 43 1.94 -2.92 3.01
C MET A 43 2.68 -3.87 2.08
N LEU A 44 2.04 -4.96 1.64
CA LEU A 44 2.65 -5.91 0.71
C LEU A 44 3.07 -5.23 -0.59
N LEU A 45 2.21 -4.39 -1.16
CA LEU A 45 2.49 -3.64 -2.38
C LEU A 45 3.67 -2.68 -2.19
N ALA A 46 3.71 -1.95 -1.07
CA ALA A 46 4.81 -1.04 -0.76
C ALA A 46 6.15 -1.77 -0.58
N ILE A 47 6.16 -2.91 0.11
CA ILE A 47 7.37 -3.73 0.30
C ILE A 47 7.89 -4.24 -1.06
N VAL A 48 7.02 -4.80 -1.91
CA VAL A 48 7.43 -5.28 -3.23
C VAL A 48 8.00 -4.15 -4.09
N ALA A 49 7.35 -2.98 -4.10
CA ALA A 49 7.86 -1.80 -4.81
C ALA A 49 9.22 -1.34 -4.27
N ALA A 50 9.41 -1.36 -2.95
CA ALA A 50 10.67 -0.99 -2.32
C ALA A 50 11.80 -1.99 -2.64
N LEU A 51 11.52 -3.29 -2.68
CA LEU A 51 12.51 -4.30 -3.06
C LEU A 51 12.97 -4.11 -4.53
N ILE A 52 12.02 -3.89 -5.44
CA ILE A 52 12.32 -3.60 -6.85
C ILE A 52 13.15 -2.31 -6.99
N ASP A 53 12.84 -1.27 -6.21
CA ASP A 53 13.60 -0.01 -6.20
C ASP A 53 15.07 -0.21 -5.76
N GLN A 54 15.29 -1.15 -4.84
CA GLN A 54 16.63 -1.53 -4.37
C GLN A 54 17.34 -2.54 -5.30
N GLY A 55 16.68 -2.99 -6.37
CA GLY A 55 17.23 -3.99 -7.30
C GLY A 55 17.36 -5.39 -6.69
N ILE A 56 16.55 -5.69 -5.67
CA ILE A 56 16.40 -7.01 -5.04
C ILE A 56 15.28 -7.77 -5.74
#